data_AF-A0A953PFB1-F1
#
_entry.id   AF-A0A953PFB1-F1
#
_cell.length_a   1.000
_cell.length_b   1.000
_cell.length_c   1.000
_cell.angle_alpha   90.00
_cell.angle_beta   90.00
_cell.angle_gamma   90.00
#
_symmetry.space_group_name_H-M   'P 1'
#
loop_
_entity.id
_entity.type
_entity.pdbx_description
1 polymer ?
#
loop_
_entity_poly.entity_id
_entity_poly.type
_entity_poly.pdbx_seq_one_letter_code
_entity_poly.pdbx_strand_id
1 'polypeptide(L)'
;WLAAMKNVYMDSSLMDVWMYPAAFKETLRQWLETFPDKITFGTDCFPYNDVLGAEESYWLGTQSTRMALAAALAEMVSSGEITDAKAVEMAHAFLHDTAVSLYPSLGH
;
A
#
# COMPACT_ATOMS: atom_id res chain seq x y z
N TRP A 1 -9.70 15.32 -7.72
CA TRP A 1 -9.00 14.37 -6.84
C TRP A 1 -8.96 14.96 -5.45
N LEU A 2 -9.62 14.35 -4.47
CA LEU A 2 -9.56 14.83 -3.08
C LEU A 2 -8.11 14.79 -2.53
N ALA A 3 -7.32 13.80 -2.94
CA ALA A 3 -5.89 13.68 -2.61
C ALA A 3 -5.01 14.86 -3.08
N ALA A 4 -5.49 15.72 -3.98
CA ALA A 4 -4.78 16.96 -4.33
C ALA A 4 -4.78 17.97 -3.16
N MET A 5 -5.74 17.86 -2.23
CA MET A 5 -5.77 18.68 -1.03
C MET A 5 -4.62 18.27 -0.09
N LYS A 6 -3.99 19.25 0.58
CA LYS A 6 -2.78 19.02 1.39
C LYS A 6 -2.97 17.99 2.51
N ASN A 7 -4.18 17.91 3.06
CA ASN A 7 -4.53 17.15 4.26
C ASN A 7 -5.41 15.94 3.97
N VAL A 8 -5.42 15.43 2.73
CA VAL A 8 -6.18 14.25 2.34
C VAL A 8 -5.21 13.16 1.91
N TYR A 9 -5.33 12.00 2.53
CA TYR A 9 -4.51 10.82 2.31
C TYR A 9 -5.38 9.67 1.80
N MET A 10 -4.77 8.74 1.08
CA MET A 10 -5.42 7.53 0.55
C MET A 10 -4.88 6.33 1.31
N ASP A 11 -5.75 5.53 1.90
CA ASP A 11 -5.37 4.29 2.55
C ASP A 11 -5.77 3.08 1.71
N SER A 12 -4.99 2.00 1.83
CA SER A 12 -5.26 0.76 1.11
C SER A 12 -6.24 -0.17 1.81
N SER A 13 -6.83 0.21 2.93
CA SER A 13 -7.72 -0.69 3.70
C SER A 13 -8.78 -1.26 2.77
N LEU A 14 -9.13 -2.53 2.98
CA LEU A 14 -10.04 -3.35 2.17
C LEU A 14 -9.50 -3.75 0.79
N MET A 15 -8.60 -2.96 0.18
CA MET A 15 -8.18 -3.16 -1.21
C MET A 15 -7.54 -4.53 -1.45
N ASP A 16 -6.74 -5.00 -0.52
CA ASP A 16 -6.03 -6.29 -0.60
C ASP A 16 -6.93 -7.53 -0.42
N VAL A 17 -8.13 -7.35 0.14
CA VAL A 17 -9.17 -8.39 0.24
C VAL A 17 -10.18 -8.27 -0.91
N TRP A 18 -10.46 -7.06 -1.36
CA TRP A 18 -11.42 -6.78 -2.44
C TRP A 18 -10.86 -7.05 -3.83
N MET A 19 -9.56 -6.84 -4.04
CA MET A 19 -8.92 -6.95 -5.35
C MET A 19 -7.90 -8.07 -5.39
N TYR A 20 -7.83 -8.76 -6.54
CA TYR A 20 -6.68 -9.60 -6.82
C TYR A 20 -5.39 -8.75 -6.88
N PRO A 21 -4.24 -9.29 -6.44
CA PRO A 21 -2.97 -8.57 -6.43
C PRO A 21 -2.58 -7.94 -7.78
N ALA A 22 -2.92 -8.59 -8.90
CA ALA A 22 -2.66 -8.05 -10.24
C ALA A 22 -3.44 -6.77 -10.54
N ALA A 23 -4.70 -6.66 -10.07
CA ALA A 23 -5.50 -5.45 -10.21
C ALA A 23 -5.03 -4.37 -9.22
N PHE A 24 -4.71 -4.77 -7.99
CA PHE A 24 -4.22 -3.84 -6.98
C PHE A 24 -2.85 -3.24 -7.35
N LYS A 25 -1.99 -4.00 -8.06
CA LYS A 25 -0.74 -3.51 -8.65
C LYS A 25 -0.96 -2.24 -9.49
N GLU A 26 -1.98 -2.24 -10.34
CA GLU A 26 -2.28 -1.09 -11.21
C GLU A 26 -2.71 0.14 -10.40
N THR A 27 -3.53 -0.06 -9.36
CA THR A 27 -3.89 1.02 -8.42
C THR A 27 -2.67 1.57 -7.69
N LEU A 28 -1.80 0.70 -7.17
CA LEU A 28 -0.58 1.11 -6.47
C LEU A 28 0.36 1.88 -7.39
N ARG A 29 0.56 1.43 -8.64
CA ARG A 29 1.38 2.15 -9.62
C ARG A 29 0.83 3.56 -9.86
N GLN A 30 -0.47 3.69 -10.10
CA GLN A 30 -1.10 5.01 -10.27
C GLN A 30 -0.90 5.91 -9.04
N TRP A 31 -1.03 5.37 -7.84
CA TRP A 31 -0.85 6.13 -6.60
C TRP A 31 0.60 6.57 -6.40
N LEU A 32 1.56 5.69 -6.65
CA LEU A 32 2.99 5.96 -6.59
C LEU A 32 3.43 7.04 -7.59
N GLU A 33 2.82 7.07 -8.78
CA GLU A 33 3.08 8.09 -9.78
C GLU A 33 2.45 9.45 -9.43
N THR A 34 1.27 9.45 -8.80
CA THR A 34 0.48 10.67 -8.65
C THR A 34 0.69 11.36 -7.30
N PHE A 35 0.67 10.62 -6.19
CA PHE A 35 0.75 11.15 -4.82
C PHE A 35 1.48 10.16 -3.87
N PRO A 36 2.76 9.83 -4.13
CA PRO A 36 3.50 8.83 -3.35
C PRO A 36 3.70 9.21 -1.87
N ASP A 37 3.61 10.49 -1.53
CA ASP A 37 3.71 11.04 -0.18
C ASP A 37 2.38 11.04 0.59
N LYS A 38 1.28 10.57 -0.04
CA LYS A 38 -0.07 10.61 0.54
C LYS A 38 -0.78 9.27 0.60
N ILE A 39 -0.01 8.19 0.59
CA ILE A 39 -0.55 6.83 0.58
C ILE A 39 -0.10 6.07 1.84
N THR A 40 -1.04 5.35 2.46
CA THR A 40 -0.77 4.55 3.65
C THR A 40 -1.28 3.13 3.49
N PHE A 41 -0.53 2.17 4.01
CA PHE A 41 -0.95 0.77 4.08
C PHE A 41 -1.87 0.51 5.28
N GLY A 42 -2.96 -0.20 5.02
CA GLY A 42 -3.84 -0.85 6.00
C GLY A 42 -4.50 -2.06 5.36
N THR A 43 -4.73 -3.13 6.13
CA THR A 43 -5.33 -4.39 5.64
C THR A 43 -6.84 -4.45 5.77
N ASP A 44 -7.44 -3.62 6.63
CA ASP A 44 -8.82 -3.81 7.10
C ASP A 44 -9.09 -5.20 7.69
N CYS A 45 -8.12 -5.79 8.40
CA CYS A 45 -8.28 -7.15 8.93
C CYS A 45 -9.28 -7.19 10.09
N PHE A 46 -10.30 -8.03 9.93
CA PHE A 46 -11.28 -8.38 10.96
C PHE A 46 -11.85 -9.78 10.65
N PRO A 47 -12.52 -10.46 11.59
CA PRO A 47 -13.08 -11.79 11.32
C PRO A 47 -14.29 -11.67 10.38
N TYR A 48 -14.12 -12.06 9.11
CA TYR A 48 -15.16 -12.01 8.10
C TYR A 48 -16.16 -13.17 8.24
N ASN A 49 -15.67 -14.35 8.62
CA ASN A 49 -16.45 -15.57 8.88
C ASN A 49 -15.59 -16.59 9.66
N ASP A 50 -16.15 -17.79 9.92
CA ASP A 50 -15.49 -18.85 10.67
C ASP A 50 -14.19 -19.41 10.01
N VAL A 51 -13.96 -19.13 8.73
CA VAL A 51 -12.79 -19.59 7.96
C VAL A 51 -11.77 -18.47 7.76
N LEU A 52 -12.23 -17.25 7.52
CA LEU A 52 -11.39 -16.06 7.32
C LEU A 52 -11.43 -15.20 8.58
N GLY A 53 -10.65 -15.61 9.57
CA GLY A 53 -10.46 -14.89 10.82
C GLY A 53 -9.59 -13.65 10.66
N ALA A 54 -9.36 -12.96 11.79
CA ALA A 54 -8.54 -11.75 11.82
C ALA A 54 -7.07 -12.02 11.45
N GLU A 55 -6.52 -13.15 11.90
CA GLU A 55 -5.12 -13.51 11.60
C GLU A 55 -4.95 -13.90 10.13
N GLU A 56 -5.88 -14.69 9.58
CA GLU A 56 -5.85 -15.12 8.18
C GLU A 56 -6.07 -13.95 7.23
N SER A 57 -7.01 -13.04 7.54
CA SER A 57 -7.23 -11.82 6.75
C SER A 57 -6.03 -10.88 6.82
N TYR A 58 -5.42 -10.69 8.00
CA TYR A 58 -4.20 -9.89 8.13
C TYR A 58 -3.05 -10.46 7.30
N TRP A 59 -2.82 -11.79 7.39
CA TRP A 59 -1.79 -12.45 6.64
C TRP A 59 -2.02 -12.33 5.13
N LEU A 60 -3.24 -12.64 4.67
CA LEU A 60 -3.61 -12.56 3.26
C LEU A 60 -3.42 -11.14 2.74
N GLY A 61 -3.93 -10.14 3.46
CA GLY A 61 -3.84 -8.75 3.05
C GLY A 61 -2.42 -8.22 2.98
N THR A 62 -1.59 -8.58 3.96
CA THR A 62 -0.17 -8.20 3.98
C THR A 62 0.59 -8.85 2.82
N GLN A 63 0.37 -10.14 2.55
CA GLN A 63 1.04 -10.84 1.45
C GLN A 63 0.61 -10.30 0.09
N SER A 64 -0.70 -10.16 -0.13
CA SER A 64 -1.29 -9.62 -1.36
C SER A 64 -0.75 -8.22 -1.65
N THR A 65 -0.73 -7.33 -0.65
CA THR A 65 -0.22 -5.97 -0.80
C THR A 65 1.26 -5.94 -1.13
N ARG A 66 2.09 -6.69 -0.39
CA ARG A 66 3.55 -6.71 -0.66
C ARG A 66 3.87 -7.25 -2.04
N MET A 67 3.13 -8.26 -2.51
CA MET A 67 3.28 -8.79 -3.87
C MET A 67 2.87 -7.77 -4.93
N ALA A 68 1.72 -7.11 -4.77
CA ALA A 68 1.24 -6.08 -5.69
C ALA A 68 2.20 -4.88 -5.74
N LEU A 69 2.66 -4.41 -4.57
CA LEU A 69 3.61 -3.30 -4.45
C LEU A 69 4.95 -3.63 -5.09
N ALA A 70 5.51 -4.81 -4.82
CA ALA A 70 6.77 -5.24 -5.42
C ALA A 70 6.67 -5.33 -6.95
N ALA A 71 5.56 -5.84 -7.48
CA ALA A 71 5.33 -5.89 -8.92
C ALA A 71 5.21 -4.49 -9.55
N ALA A 72 4.48 -3.56 -8.90
CA ALA A 72 4.36 -2.18 -9.38
C ALA A 72 5.71 -1.47 -9.42
N LEU A 73 6.48 -1.57 -8.33
CA LEU A 73 7.80 -0.94 -8.23
C LEU A 73 8.82 -1.56 -9.19
N ALA A 74 8.80 -2.90 -9.36
CA ALA A 74 9.67 -3.58 -10.32
C ALA A 74 9.38 -3.14 -11.76
N GLU A 75 8.11 -2.94 -12.10
CA GLU A 75 7.72 -2.40 -13.41
C GLU A 75 8.28 -0.99 -13.62
N MET A 76 8.09 -0.09 -12.65
CA MET A 76 8.62 1.29 -12.70
C MET A 76 10.16 1.34 -12.78
N VAL A 77 10.85 0.41 -12.11
CA VAL A 77 12.31 0.26 -12.23
C VAL A 77 12.68 -0.21 -13.64
N SER A 78 12.00 -1.23 -14.16
CA SER A 78 12.31 -1.81 -15.47
C SER A 78 12.05 -0.86 -16.63
N SER A 79 11.08 0.06 -16.49
CA SER A 79 10.79 1.12 -17.45
C SER A 79 11.74 2.32 -17.32
N GLY A 80 12.58 2.34 -16.28
CA GLY A 80 13.52 3.43 -15.99
C GLY A 80 12.87 4.68 -15.40
N GLU A 81 11.64 4.57 -14.90
CA GLU A 81 10.92 5.69 -14.25
C GLU A 81 11.54 6.03 -12.89
N ILE A 82 12.02 5.01 -12.16
CA ILE A 82 12.69 5.16 -10.86
C ILE A 82 13.92 4.24 -10.76
N THR A 83 14.80 4.54 -9.81
CA THR A 83 15.94 3.66 -9.46
C THR A 83 15.53 2.62 -8.41
N ASP A 84 16.32 1.55 -8.26
CA ASP A 84 16.14 0.57 -7.17
C ASP A 84 16.10 1.23 -5.79
N ALA A 85 17.00 2.19 -5.54
CA ALA A 85 17.04 2.93 -4.28
C ALA A 85 15.74 3.70 -4.03
N LYS A 86 15.19 4.33 -5.08
CA LYS A 86 13.91 5.05 -4.97
C LYS A 86 12.74 4.09 -4.78
N ALA A 87 12.77 2.93 -5.40
CA ALA A 87 11.75 1.90 -5.21
C ALA A 87 11.69 1.42 -3.75
N VAL A 88 12.84 1.17 -3.12
CA VAL A 88 12.91 0.79 -1.70
C VAL A 88 12.40 1.92 -0.79
N GLU A 89 12.76 3.18 -1.08
CA GLU A 89 12.25 4.34 -0.35
C GLU A 89 10.72 4.44 -0.44
N MET A 90 10.14 4.31 -1.64
CA MET A 90 8.70 4.33 -1.85
C MET A 90 7.99 3.17 -1.14
N ALA A 91 8.58 1.98 -1.15
CA ALA A 91 8.03 0.82 -0.45
C ALA A 91 7.96 1.05 1.06
N HIS A 92 9.04 1.58 1.65
CA HIS A 92 9.07 1.94 3.07
C HIS A 92 8.08 3.04 3.41
N ALA A 93 7.96 4.07 2.54
CA ALA A 93 7.02 5.15 2.75
C ALA A 93 5.57 4.66 2.80
N PHE A 94 5.14 3.85 1.82
CA PHE A 94 3.78 3.32 1.76
C PHE A 94 3.49 2.32 2.90
N LEU A 95 4.42 1.40 3.18
CA LEU A 95 4.22 0.36 4.19
C LEU A 95 4.40 0.84 5.63
N HIS A 96 5.00 2.01 5.85
CA HIS A 96 5.37 2.46 7.19
C HIS A 96 5.44 4.00 7.34
N ASP A 97 6.36 4.68 6.65
CA ASP A 97 6.78 6.03 7.07
C ASP A 97 5.65 7.07 6.96
N THR A 98 4.82 6.98 5.91
CA THR A 98 3.68 7.90 5.76
C THR A 98 2.70 7.74 6.92
N ALA A 99 2.38 6.50 7.31
CA ALA A 99 1.45 6.24 8.41
C ALA A 99 2.01 6.73 9.75
N VAL A 100 3.30 6.48 10.04
CA VAL A 100 3.96 6.97 11.27
C VAL A 100 4.01 8.50 11.32
N SER A 101 4.17 9.17 10.18
CA SER A 101 4.14 10.64 10.12
C SER A 101 2.77 11.23 10.50
N LEU A 102 1.68 10.52 10.21
CA LEU A 102 0.30 10.93 10.49
C LEU A 102 -0.17 10.50 11.88
N TYR A 103 0.29 9.35 12.35
CA TYR A 103 -0.06 8.74 13.62
C TYR A 103 1.22 8.46 14.43
N PRO A 104 1.84 9.48 15.06
CA PRO A 104 3.13 9.34 15.73
C PRO A 104 3.15 8.27 16.83
N SER A 105 1.99 7.97 17.43
CA SER A 105 1.85 6.92 18.44
C SER A 105 2.14 5.50 17.93
N LEU A 106 2.18 5.28 16.62
CA LEU A 106 2.52 3.99 16.01
C LEU A 106 4.03 3.72 15.94
N GLY A 107 4.88 4.73 16.19
CA GLY A 107 6.33 4.62 16.07
C GLY A 107 7.08 4.21 17.35
N HIS A 108 6.39 3.63 18.34
CA HIS A 108 6.93 3.30 19.66
C HIS A 108 7.07 1.80 19.88
#